data_AF-F2SLK9-F1
#
_entry.id   AF-F2SLK9-F1
#
_cell.length_a   1.000
_cell.length_b   1.000
_cell.length_c   1.000
_cell.angle_alpha   90.00
_cell.angle_beta   90.00
_cell.angle_gamma   90.00
#
_symmetry.space_group_name_H-M   'P 1'
#
loop_
_entity.id
_entity.type
_entity.pdbx_description
1 polymer ?
#
loop_
_entity_poly.entity_id
_entity_poly.type
_entity_poly.pdbx_seq_one_letter_code
_entity_poly.pdbx_strand_id
1 'polypeptide(L)'
;MGSLDSLPAMKREPKIIFFTDFDGTITLQDSNDHLTDHLGFGAVERSARNTAILEGKITFRDGFREMLDSIDTPFGECVEFLCQRVTLDPHFTEFYNWAKNNNVPIVVLSSGMVPIIHALLVKLLGHKPENIQIVANQVASRDGKDINSKGGWQIDFHDDSHFGHDKSLEIRPYAAIPKSDRPILLYAGDGVSDISAARQTDLLFAKKGHGT
;
A
#
# COMPACT_ATOMS: atom_id res chain seq x y z
N MET A 1 -19.84 -19.02 -0.84
CA MET A 1 -18.54 -19.54 -0.34
C MET A 1 -17.52 -19.23 -1.42
N GLY A 2 -16.57 -18.34 -1.17
CA GLY A 2 -15.46 -18.13 -2.10
C GLY A 2 -14.60 -19.39 -2.13
N SER A 3 -14.17 -19.82 -3.31
CA SER A 3 -13.19 -20.91 -3.42
C SER A 3 -11.91 -20.52 -2.67
N LEU A 4 -11.24 -21.46 -2.00
CA LEU A 4 -9.90 -21.23 -1.43
C LEU A 4 -8.89 -20.77 -2.51
N ASP A 5 -9.17 -21.04 -3.79
CA ASP A 5 -8.38 -20.55 -4.92
C ASP A 5 -8.39 -19.01 -5.05
N SER A 6 -9.37 -18.33 -4.46
CA SER A 6 -9.46 -16.87 -4.47
C SER A 6 -8.71 -16.20 -3.32
N LEU A 7 -8.03 -16.95 -2.45
CA LEU A 7 -7.32 -16.43 -1.28
C LEU A 7 -5.83 -16.80 -1.35
N PRO A 8 -4.99 -16.01 -2.04
CA PRO A 8 -3.59 -16.36 -2.27
C PRO A 8 -2.79 -16.60 -0.99
N ALA A 9 -3.08 -15.85 0.08
CA ALA A 9 -2.42 -16.03 1.37
C ALA A 9 -2.84 -17.34 2.08
N MET A 10 -3.89 -18.04 1.65
CA MET A 10 -4.26 -19.36 2.21
C MET A 10 -3.56 -20.54 1.55
N LYS A 11 -2.81 -20.35 0.45
CA LYS A 11 -2.25 -21.43 -0.38
C LYS A 11 -1.38 -22.46 0.35
N ARG A 12 -0.78 -22.06 1.48
CA ARG A 12 0.11 -22.92 2.29
C ARG A 12 -0.49 -23.27 3.66
N GLU A 13 -1.80 -23.13 3.81
CA GLU A 13 -2.54 -23.39 5.05
C GLU A 13 -1.85 -22.78 6.28
N PRO A 14 -1.59 -21.45 6.26
CA PRO A 14 -0.87 -20.81 7.33
C PRO A 14 -1.69 -20.80 8.62
N LYS A 15 -1.00 -20.72 9.77
CA LYS A 15 -1.67 -20.48 11.06
C LYS A 15 -1.90 -19.00 11.33
N ILE A 16 -1.14 -18.14 10.67
CA ILE A 16 -1.13 -16.69 10.82
C ILE A 16 -1.02 -16.06 9.43
N ILE A 17 -1.83 -15.03 9.16
CA ILE A 17 -1.62 -14.14 8.02
C ILE A 17 -1.34 -12.74 8.57
N PHE A 18 -0.30 -12.10 8.03
CA PHE A 18 0.09 -10.76 8.44
C PHE A 18 -0.25 -9.75 7.35
N PHE A 19 -1.31 -8.98 7.57
CA PHE A 19 -1.64 -7.83 6.75
C PHE A 19 -0.86 -6.62 7.24
N THR A 20 -0.44 -5.77 6.32
CA THR A 20 0.35 -4.58 6.68
C THR A 20 0.14 -3.46 5.68
N ASP A 21 0.14 -2.23 6.17
CA ASP A 21 0.40 -1.08 5.31
C ASP A 21 1.84 -1.08 4.80
N PHE A 22 2.11 -0.26 3.79
CA PHE A 22 3.44 -0.10 3.19
C PHE A 22 4.10 1.21 3.61
N ASP A 23 3.56 2.33 3.15
CA ASP A 23 4.05 3.67 3.44
C ASP A 23 3.86 3.97 4.94
N GLY A 24 4.87 4.54 5.59
CA GLY A 24 4.86 4.78 7.05
C GLY A 24 5.00 3.53 7.94
N THR A 25 4.71 2.34 7.41
CA THR A 25 4.74 1.07 8.13
C THR A 25 5.93 0.17 7.77
N ILE A 26 6.05 -0.27 6.52
CA ILE A 26 7.22 -1.01 6.01
C ILE A 26 8.36 -0.05 5.67
N THR A 27 8.02 1.08 5.05
CA THR A 27 8.96 2.16 4.77
C THR A 27 8.84 3.24 5.84
N LEU A 28 9.92 3.99 6.07
CA LEU A 28 9.90 5.11 7.00
C LEU A 28 9.24 6.36 6.40
N GLN A 29 9.22 6.45 5.07
CA GLN A 29 8.68 7.55 4.30
C GLN A 29 7.43 7.12 3.54
N ASP A 30 6.49 8.05 3.35
CA ASP A 30 5.37 7.88 2.41
C ASP A 30 5.82 8.23 0.98
N SER A 31 5.80 7.21 0.12
CA SER A 31 6.26 7.32 -1.26
C SER A 31 5.44 8.29 -2.10
N ASN A 32 4.12 8.39 -1.88
CA ASN A 32 3.24 9.27 -2.64
C ASN A 32 3.39 10.72 -2.19
N ASP A 33 3.55 10.93 -0.88
CA ASP A 33 3.90 12.24 -0.31
C ASP A 33 5.24 12.72 -0.90
N HIS A 34 6.26 11.86 -0.94
CA HIS A 34 7.56 12.23 -1.53
C HIS A 34 7.47 12.59 -3.01
N LEU A 35 6.73 11.82 -3.81
CA LEU A 35 6.54 12.16 -5.22
C LEU A 35 5.85 13.52 -5.36
N THR A 36 4.76 13.73 -4.62
CA THR A 36 3.97 14.97 -4.69
C THR A 36 4.77 16.18 -4.19
N ASP A 37 5.56 16.01 -3.14
CA ASP A 37 6.34 17.09 -2.51
C ASP A 37 7.52 17.55 -3.36
N HIS A 38 8.11 16.65 -4.14
CA HIS A 38 9.35 16.93 -4.87
C HIS A 38 9.18 16.99 -6.38
N LEU A 39 8.20 16.28 -6.94
CA LEU A 39 7.96 16.19 -8.38
C LEU A 39 6.56 16.68 -8.80
N GLY A 40 5.66 16.86 -7.83
CA GLY A 40 4.33 17.43 -8.03
C GLY A 40 4.27 18.90 -7.62
N PHE A 41 3.11 19.31 -7.11
CA PHE A 41 2.86 20.70 -6.70
C PHE A 41 3.50 21.12 -5.35
N GLY A 42 4.20 20.21 -4.66
CA GLY A 42 4.86 20.50 -3.39
C GLY A 42 4.03 20.29 -2.12
N ALA A 43 4.72 20.30 -0.98
CA ALA A 43 4.18 19.96 0.33
C ALA A 43 3.06 20.88 0.84
N VAL A 44 3.07 22.15 0.45
CA VAL A 44 2.04 23.11 0.85
C VAL A 44 0.69 22.73 0.24
N GLU A 45 0.65 22.49 -1.06
CA GLU A 45 -0.57 22.09 -1.76
C GLU A 45 -1.02 20.69 -1.34
N ARG A 46 -0.08 19.77 -1.14
CA ARG A 46 -0.39 18.42 -0.61
C ARG A 46 -1.06 18.49 0.76
N SER A 47 -0.48 19.26 1.69
CA SER A 47 -1.04 19.44 3.04
C SER A 47 -2.43 20.07 3.01
N ALA A 48 -2.66 21.02 2.09
CA ALA A 48 -3.98 21.61 1.87
C ALA A 48 -5.00 20.56 1.41
N ARG A 49 -4.63 19.63 0.52
CA ARG A 49 -5.51 18.51 0.12
C ARG A 49 -5.73 17.51 1.25
N ASN A 50 -4.71 17.17 2.02
CA ASN A 50 -4.86 16.32 3.20
C ASN A 50 -5.84 16.92 4.21
N THR A 51 -5.75 18.23 4.45
CA THR A 51 -6.70 18.94 5.32
C THR A 51 -8.12 18.88 4.75
N ALA A 52 -8.30 19.14 3.45
CA ALA A 52 -9.62 19.05 2.80
C ALA A 52 -10.22 17.64 2.88
N ILE A 53 -9.39 16.58 2.78
CA ILE A 53 -9.81 15.19 2.96
C ILE A 53 -10.25 14.94 4.40
N LEU A 54 -9.45 15.35 5.39
CA LEU A 54 -9.76 15.17 6.82
C LEU A 54 -11.02 15.93 7.25
N GLU A 55 -11.28 17.09 6.66
CA GLU A 55 -12.49 17.88 6.88
C GLU A 55 -13.71 17.37 6.08
N GLY A 56 -13.54 16.33 5.26
CA GLY A 56 -14.61 15.74 4.45
C GLY A 56 -15.08 16.63 3.29
N LYS A 57 -14.29 17.63 2.89
CA LYS A 57 -14.61 18.53 1.77
C LYS A 57 -14.42 17.86 0.41
N ILE A 58 -13.45 16.96 0.30
CA ILE A 58 -13.19 16.11 -0.86
C ILE A 58 -12.99 14.68 -0.40
N THR A 59 -13.20 13.70 -1.29
CA THR A 59 -12.91 12.30 -0.97
C THR A 59 -11.40 12.04 -0.98
N PHE A 60 -10.94 10.99 -0.27
CA PHE A 60 -9.55 10.57 -0.35
C PHE A 60 -9.17 10.22 -1.80
N ARG A 61 -10.03 9.48 -2.51
CA ARG A 61 -9.82 9.11 -3.91
C ARG A 61 -9.57 10.32 -4.81
N ASP A 62 -10.40 11.36 -4.68
CA ASP A 62 -10.30 12.56 -5.51
C ASP A 62 -9.07 13.39 -5.14
N GLY A 63 -8.84 13.64 -3.84
CA GLY A 63 -7.66 14.37 -3.38
C GLY A 63 -6.35 13.66 -3.74
N PHE A 64 -6.32 12.33 -3.63
CA PHE A 64 -5.16 11.52 -4.00
C PHE A 64 -4.90 11.54 -5.51
N ARG A 65 -5.96 11.49 -6.34
CA ARG A 65 -5.84 11.69 -7.78
C ARG A 65 -5.25 13.07 -8.10
N GLU A 66 -5.74 14.13 -7.47
CA GLU A 66 -5.21 15.49 -7.67
C GLU A 66 -3.71 15.60 -7.32
N MET A 67 -3.28 14.98 -6.22
CA MET A 67 -1.87 14.92 -5.83
C MET A 67 -1.02 14.23 -6.89
N LEU A 68 -1.42 13.03 -7.32
CA LEU A 68 -0.66 12.25 -8.31
C LEU A 68 -0.71 12.89 -9.70
N ASP A 69 -1.83 13.52 -10.07
CA ASP A 69 -1.98 14.20 -11.35
C ASP A 69 -1.13 15.47 -11.46
N SER A 70 -0.67 16.02 -10.33
CA SER A 70 0.28 17.13 -10.33
C SER A 70 1.69 16.75 -10.81
N ILE A 71 2.00 15.45 -10.89
CA ILE A 71 3.31 14.94 -11.29
C ILE A 71 3.34 14.71 -12.80
N ASP A 72 4.17 15.49 -13.49
CA ASP A 72 4.41 15.34 -14.92
C ASP A 72 5.58 14.39 -15.25
N THR A 73 6.38 14.02 -14.25
CA THR A 73 7.55 13.17 -14.41
C THR A 73 7.15 11.79 -14.96
N PRO A 74 7.86 11.24 -15.97
CA PRO A 74 7.70 9.87 -16.43
C PRO A 74 7.64 8.84 -15.28
N PHE A 75 6.80 7.82 -15.41
CA PHE A 75 6.59 6.87 -14.31
C PHE A 75 7.88 6.12 -13.91
N GLY A 76 8.69 5.68 -14.88
CA GLY A 76 9.99 5.05 -14.60
C GLY A 76 10.94 5.95 -13.80
N GLU A 77 10.99 7.24 -14.12
CA GLU A 77 11.79 8.23 -13.38
C GLU A 77 11.25 8.44 -11.95
N CYS A 78 9.92 8.36 -11.75
CA CYS A 78 9.31 8.39 -10.41
C CYS A 78 9.77 7.18 -9.56
N VAL A 79 9.79 5.99 -10.17
CA VAL A 79 10.28 4.76 -9.50
C VAL A 79 11.74 4.90 -9.10
N GLU A 80 12.59 5.39 -10.01
CA GLU A 80 14.02 5.61 -9.74
C GLU A 80 14.25 6.66 -8.64
N PHE A 81 13.49 7.76 -8.69
CA PHE A 81 13.52 8.83 -7.71
C PHE A 81 13.25 8.30 -6.29
N LEU A 82 12.23 7.45 -6.14
CA LEU A 82 11.85 6.82 -4.88
C LEU A 82 12.88 5.80 -4.41
N CYS A 83 13.40 4.95 -5.30
CA CYS A 83 14.43 3.96 -4.97
C CYS A 83 15.72 4.56 -4.38
N GLN A 84 15.95 5.86 -4.58
CA GLN A 84 17.09 6.59 -4.03
C GLN A 84 16.81 7.25 -2.67
N ARG A 85 15.55 7.38 -2.25
CA ARG A 85 15.13 8.23 -1.12
C ARG A 85 14.32 7.51 -0.06
N VAL A 86 13.54 6.51 -0.45
CA VAL A 86 12.73 5.72 0.47
C VAL A 86 13.64 4.70 1.16
N THR A 87 13.47 4.59 2.47
CA THR A 87 14.23 3.69 3.33
C THR A 87 13.30 2.72 4.03
N LEU A 88 13.82 1.51 4.23
CA LEU A 88 13.11 0.45 4.92
C LEU A 88 13.11 0.72 6.43
N ASP A 89 12.03 0.33 7.11
CA ASP A 89 12.06 0.19 8.55
C ASP A 89 13.20 -0.76 8.97
N PRO A 90 14.09 -0.36 9.90
CA PRO A 90 15.26 -1.15 10.29
C PRO A 90 14.93 -2.58 10.75
N HIS A 91 13.71 -2.83 11.24
CA HIS A 91 13.28 -4.14 11.73
C HIS A 91 12.48 -4.95 10.70
N PHE A 92 12.11 -4.37 9.56
CA PHE A 92 11.29 -5.07 8.58
C PHE A 92 11.99 -6.30 7.98
N THR A 93 13.30 -6.23 7.72
CA THR A 93 14.04 -7.37 7.16
C THR A 93 14.05 -8.56 8.12
N GLU A 94 14.18 -8.31 9.43
CA GLU A 94 14.09 -9.35 10.45
C GLU A 94 12.69 -9.97 10.48
N PHE A 95 11.65 -9.12 10.48
CA PHE A 95 10.26 -9.55 10.42
C PHE A 95 9.95 -10.37 9.15
N TYR A 96 10.38 -9.91 7.97
CA TYR A 96 10.21 -10.58 6.69
C TYR A 96 10.80 -11.99 6.72
N ASN A 97 12.04 -12.13 7.21
CA ASN A 97 12.71 -13.42 7.31
C ASN A 97 12.03 -14.34 8.33
N TRP A 98 11.59 -13.80 9.47
CA TRP A 98 10.81 -14.56 10.44
C TRP A 98 9.51 -15.07 9.80
N ALA A 99 8.76 -14.21 9.11
CA ALA A 99 7.49 -14.56 8.49
C ALA A 99 7.68 -15.66 7.44
N LYS A 100 8.71 -15.53 6.59
CA LYS A 100 9.08 -16.54 5.58
C LYS A 100 9.38 -17.90 6.23
N ASN A 101 10.19 -17.91 7.27
CA ASN A 101 10.63 -19.15 7.94
C ASN A 101 9.51 -19.84 8.74
N ASN A 102 8.46 -19.11 9.11
CA ASN A 102 7.36 -19.61 9.94
C ASN A 102 6.05 -19.86 9.17
N ASN A 103 6.10 -19.86 7.83
CA ASN A 103 4.90 -20.00 6.98
C ASN A 103 3.84 -18.94 7.29
N VAL A 104 4.28 -17.69 7.44
CA VAL A 104 3.42 -16.52 7.63
C VAL A 104 3.45 -15.69 6.33
N PRO A 105 2.39 -15.74 5.53
CA PRO A 105 2.22 -14.87 4.38
C PRO A 105 2.08 -13.42 4.83
N ILE A 106 2.77 -12.53 4.13
CA ILE A 106 2.63 -11.09 4.29
C ILE A 106 1.74 -10.58 3.16
N VAL A 107 0.69 -9.84 3.50
CA VAL A 107 -0.20 -9.19 2.53
C VAL A 107 -0.10 -7.69 2.73
N VAL A 108 0.57 -7.02 1.79
CA VAL A 108 0.72 -5.56 1.77
C VAL A 108 -0.55 -4.94 1.20
N LEU A 109 -1.19 -4.06 1.96
CA LEU A 109 -2.38 -3.31 1.58
C LEU A 109 -2.04 -1.82 1.54
N SER A 110 -1.92 -1.23 0.35
CA SER A 110 -1.43 0.14 0.18
C SER A 110 -2.27 0.93 -0.82
N SER A 111 -2.47 2.22 -0.52
CA SER A 111 -3.05 3.17 -1.49
C SER A 111 -2.05 3.59 -2.58
N GLY A 112 -0.78 3.21 -2.49
CA GLY A 112 0.22 3.41 -3.54
C GLY A 112 -0.04 2.52 -4.77
N MET A 113 0.97 2.38 -5.63
CA MET A 113 0.86 1.60 -6.88
C MET A 113 1.75 0.36 -6.86
N VAL A 114 1.20 -0.78 -7.31
CA VAL A 114 1.90 -2.09 -7.32
C VAL A 114 3.31 -2.01 -7.92
N PRO A 115 3.55 -1.38 -9.09
CA PRO A 115 4.90 -1.33 -9.67
C PRO A 115 5.92 -0.59 -8.79
N ILE A 116 5.51 0.50 -8.12
CA ILE A 116 6.38 1.25 -7.20
C ILE A 116 6.70 0.41 -5.98
N ILE A 117 5.68 -0.16 -5.32
CA ILE A 117 5.84 -0.98 -4.12
C ILE A 117 6.75 -2.18 -4.41
N HIS A 118 6.53 -2.85 -5.55
CA HIS A 118 7.35 -3.97 -5.96
C HIS A 118 8.81 -3.55 -6.22
N ALA A 119 9.05 -2.44 -6.92
CA ALA A 119 10.40 -1.93 -7.18
C ALA A 119 11.12 -1.56 -5.88
N LEU A 120 10.44 -0.89 -4.95
CA LEU A 120 10.96 -0.55 -3.64
C LEU A 120 11.31 -1.80 -2.83
N LEU A 121 10.40 -2.79 -2.74
CA LEU A 121 10.68 -4.04 -2.02
C LEU A 121 11.89 -4.77 -2.61
N VAL A 122 11.99 -4.89 -3.94
CA VAL A 122 13.15 -5.52 -4.60
C VAL A 122 14.44 -4.77 -4.27
N LYS A 123 14.42 -3.43 -4.37
CA LYS A 123 15.58 -2.59 -4.12
C LYS A 123 16.04 -2.67 -2.66
N LEU A 124 15.09 -2.59 -1.72
CA LEU A 124 15.35 -2.50 -0.29
C LEU A 124 15.72 -3.85 0.34
N LEU A 125 15.11 -4.96 -0.12
CA LEU A 125 15.48 -6.30 0.32
C LEU A 125 16.70 -6.86 -0.44
N GLY A 126 17.04 -6.27 -1.60
CA GLY A 126 18.12 -6.75 -2.48
C GLY A 126 17.75 -7.99 -3.30
N HIS A 127 16.52 -8.48 -3.20
CA HIS A 127 16.00 -9.61 -3.97
C HIS A 127 14.48 -9.51 -4.13
N LYS A 128 13.90 -10.29 -5.05
CA LYS A 128 12.44 -10.36 -5.18
C LYS A 128 11.82 -11.00 -3.93
N PRO A 129 10.79 -10.40 -3.31
CA PRO A 129 10.13 -11.01 -2.16
C PRO A 129 9.40 -12.29 -2.56
N GLU A 130 9.47 -13.32 -1.72
CA GLU A 130 8.91 -14.66 -2.01
C GLU A 130 7.56 -14.92 -1.33
N ASN A 131 7.32 -14.34 -0.16
CA ASN A 131 6.11 -14.53 0.65
C ASN A 131 5.32 -13.22 0.87
N ILE A 132 5.44 -12.27 -0.06
CA ILE A 132 4.66 -11.02 -0.05
C ILE A 132 3.64 -11.02 -1.20
N GLN A 133 2.37 -10.88 -0.87
CA GLN A 133 1.30 -10.45 -1.77
C GLN A 133 1.19 -8.93 -1.70
N ILE A 134 1.11 -8.26 -2.85
CA ILE A 134 0.87 -6.80 -2.91
C ILE A 134 -0.54 -6.59 -3.44
N VAL A 135 -1.37 -5.92 -2.66
CA VAL A 135 -2.72 -5.45 -3.04
C VAL A 135 -2.71 -3.94 -2.90
N ALA A 136 -2.79 -3.28 -4.05
CA ALA A 136 -2.68 -1.83 -4.16
C ALA A 136 -3.29 -1.37 -5.49
N ASN A 137 -3.28 -0.05 -5.72
CA ASN A 137 -3.67 0.53 -7.00
C ASN A 137 -2.68 0.14 -8.12
N GLN A 138 -3.08 0.37 -9.36
CA GLN A 138 -2.25 0.17 -10.54
C GLN A 138 -1.89 1.51 -11.18
N VAL A 139 -0.99 1.46 -12.15
CA VAL A 139 -0.68 2.58 -13.05
C VAL A 139 -1.32 2.31 -14.40
N ALA A 140 -1.93 3.34 -14.98
CA ALA A 140 -2.49 3.29 -16.32
C ALA A 140 -1.94 4.42 -17.20
N SER A 141 -2.08 4.23 -18.51
CA SER A 141 -1.85 5.28 -19.49
C SER A 141 -2.80 6.46 -19.25
N ARG A 142 -2.27 7.69 -19.28
CA ARG A 142 -3.05 8.92 -19.34
C ARG A 142 -3.24 9.32 -20.81
N ASP A 143 -4.50 9.44 -21.23
CA ASP A 143 -4.88 9.85 -22.59
C ASP A 143 -4.24 9.04 -23.73
N GLY A 144 -3.97 7.75 -23.49
CA GLY A 144 -3.33 6.86 -24.47
C GLY A 144 -1.83 7.06 -24.66
N LYS A 145 -1.16 7.87 -23.82
CA LYS A 145 0.29 8.05 -23.82
C LYS A 145 1.03 6.86 -23.22
N ASP A 146 2.29 6.69 -23.58
CA ASP A 146 3.19 5.79 -22.85
C ASP A 146 3.42 6.31 -21.43
N ILE A 147 3.38 5.42 -20.42
CA ILE A 147 3.51 5.80 -19.00
C ILE A 147 4.87 6.43 -18.65
N ASN A 148 5.89 6.21 -19.49
CA ASN A 148 7.22 6.82 -19.37
C ASN A 148 7.38 8.06 -20.24
N SER A 149 6.30 8.60 -20.79
CA SER A 149 6.28 9.94 -21.36
C SER A 149 5.89 10.97 -20.29
N LYS A 150 6.30 12.22 -20.49
CA LYS A 150 5.92 13.33 -19.61
C LYS A 150 4.39 13.44 -19.51
N GLY A 151 3.85 13.40 -18.29
CA GLY A 151 2.42 13.42 -18.01
C GLY A 151 1.68 12.26 -18.67
N GLY A 152 2.34 11.09 -18.79
CA GLY A 152 1.86 9.93 -19.54
C GLY A 152 1.15 8.87 -18.72
N TRP A 153 1.13 9.01 -17.39
CA TRP A 153 0.55 8.03 -16.48
C TRP A 153 -0.51 8.66 -15.59
N GLN A 154 -1.43 7.84 -15.10
CA GLN A 154 -2.42 8.16 -14.09
C GLN A 154 -2.64 6.95 -13.19
N ILE A 155 -3.21 7.18 -12.01
CA ILE A 155 -3.58 6.09 -11.11
C ILE A 155 -4.80 5.35 -11.64
N ASP A 156 -4.73 4.01 -11.59
CA ASP A 156 -5.85 3.11 -11.80
C ASP A 156 -6.25 2.52 -10.44
N PHE A 157 -7.44 2.90 -9.96
CA PHE A 157 -7.88 2.58 -8.60
C PHE A 157 -8.28 1.11 -8.49
N HIS A 158 -7.93 0.50 -7.36
CA HIS A 158 -8.20 -0.90 -7.08
C HIS A 158 -9.69 -1.21 -6.92
N ASP A 159 -10.45 -0.24 -6.39
CA ASP A 159 -11.89 -0.35 -6.21
C ASP A 159 -12.61 0.99 -6.39
N ASP A 160 -13.94 0.91 -6.39
CA ASP A 160 -14.81 2.06 -6.60
C ASP A 160 -15.15 2.83 -5.31
N SER A 161 -14.53 2.50 -4.18
CA SER A 161 -14.78 3.22 -2.93
C SER A 161 -14.31 4.67 -3.01
N HIS A 162 -14.76 5.50 -2.05
CA HIS A 162 -14.26 6.87 -1.89
C HIS A 162 -12.80 6.94 -1.40
N PHE A 163 -12.18 5.79 -1.11
CA PHE A 163 -10.75 5.66 -0.85
C PHE A 163 -9.97 5.27 -2.10
N GLY A 164 -10.62 4.64 -3.09
CA GLY A 164 -9.96 4.06 -4.27
C GLY A 164 -9.18 2.75 -3.99
N HIS A 165 -8.90 2.48 -2.70
CA HIS A 165 -8.41 1.21 -2.19
C HIS A 165 -8.89 1.04 -0.73
N ASP A 166 -10.10 0.51 -0.54
CA ASP A 166 -10.62 0.09 0.77
C ASP A 166 -9.93 -1.20 1.18
N LYS A 167 -8.86 -1.06 1.98
CA LYS A 167 -8.04 -2.17 2.52
C LYS A 167 -8.88 -3.27 3.16
N SER A 168 -10.04 -2.95 3.73
CA SER A 168 -10.90 -3.94 4.37
C SER A 168 -11.55 -4.91 3.38
N LEU A 169 -11.68 -4.56 2.09
CA LEU A 169 -12.23 -5.43 1.06
C LEU A 169 -11.36 -6.67 0.83
N GLU A 170 -10.03 -6.54 0.87
CA GLU A 170 -9.12 -7.68 0.73
C GLU A 170 -9.17 -8.59 1.98
N ILE A 171 -9.40 -8.03 3.18
CA ILE A 171 -9.37 -8.80 4.43
C ILE A 171 -10.69 -9.56 4.67
N ARG A 172 -11.83 -8.98 4.30
CA ARG A 172 -13.18 -9.54 4.57
C ARG A 172 -13.32 -11.01 4.13
N PRO A 173 -12.85 -11.45 2.95
CA PRO A 173 -12.87 -12.85 2.55
C PRO A 173 -12.12 -13.79 3.51
N TYR A 174 -10.95 -13.37 4.03
CA TYR A 174 -10.19 -14.14 5.03
C TYR A 174 -10.90 -14.15 6.38
N ALA A 175 -11.48 -13.01 6.79
CA ALA A 175 -12.26 -12.89 8.02
C ALA A 175 -13.54 -13.76 8.01
N ALA A 176 -14.10 -14.02 6.83
CA ALA A 176 -15.29 -14.85 6.64
C ALA A 176 -15.03 -16.37 6.67
N ILE A 177 -13.76 -16.81 6.72
CA ILE A 177 -13.42 -18.24 6.88
C ILE A 177 -13.95 -18.73 8.25
N PRO A 178 -14.53 -19.94 8.33
CA PRO A 178 -14.95 -20.51 9.61
C PRO A 178 -13.82 -20.48 10.64
N LYS A 179 -14.12 -20.12 11.90
CA LYS A 179 -13.10 -19.97 12.96
C LYS A 179 -12.27 -21.24 13.21
N SER A 180 -12.77 -22.43 12.88
CA SER A 180 -12.03 -23.69 12.94
C SER A 180 -10.84 -23.75 11.99
N ASP A 181 -10.98 -23.10 10.83
CA ASP A 181 -10.04 -23.20 9.69
C ASP A 181 -9.37 -21.85 9.38
N ARG A 182 -9.79 -20.77 10.03
CA ARG A 182 -9.28 -19.41 9.81
C ARG A 182 -7.95 -19.20 10.54
N PRO A 183 -6.89 -18.72 9.85
CA PRO A 183 -5.67 -18.29 10.52
C PRO A 183 -5.92 -17.10 11.43
N ILE A 184 -5.02 -16.85 12.37
CA ILE A 184 -4.99 -15.58 13.11
C ILE A 184 -4.66 -14.48 12.11
N LEU A 185 -5.53 -13.48 12.01
CA LEU A 185 -5.34 -12.34 11.11
C LEU A 185 -4.71 -11.21 11.92
N LEU A 186 -3.51 -10.78 11.53
CA LEU A 186 -2.79 -9.68 12.15
C LEU A 186 -2.77 -8.48 11.20
N TYR A 187 -2.81 -7.26 11.73
CA TYR A 187 -2.66 -6.04 10.94
C TYR A 187 -1.59 -5.12 11.54
N ALA A 188 -0.72 -4.54 10.72
CA ALA A 188 0.12 -3.40 11.10
C ALA A 188 -0.15 -2.18 10.20
N GLY A 189 -0.25 -1.00 10.81
CA GLY A 189 -0.46 0.25 10.08
C GLY A 189 -0.18 1.47 10.94
N ASP A 190 -0.06 2.63 10.32
CA ASP A 190 0.20 3.92 10.97
C ASP A 190 -0.88 4.98 10.69
N GLY A 191 -1.79 4.72 9.75
CA GLY A 191 -2.75 5.71 9.24
C GLY A 191 -4.19 5.53 9.72
N VAL A 192 -5.00 6.57 9.55
CA VAL A 192 -6.46 6.54 9.84
C VAL A 192 -7.19 5.57 8.89
N SER A 193 -6.70 5.42 7.66
CA SER A 193 -7.25 4.49 6.66
C SER A 193 -7.18 3.03 7.13
N ASP A 194 -6.21 2.70 7.99
CA ASP A 194 -5.99 1.36 8.52
C ASP A 194 -7.04 0.92 9.54
N ILE A 195 -7.79 1.86 10.13
CA ILE A 195 -8.82 1.53 11.14
C ILE A 195 -9.89 0.59 10.55
N SER A 196 -10.24 0.79 9.27
CA SER A 196 -11.20 -0.05 8.57
C SER A 196 -10.70 -1.50 8.41
N ALA A 197 -9.41 -1.66 8.10
CA ALA A 197 -8.73 -2.92 7.95
C ALA A 197 -8.56 -3.62 9.32
N ALA A 198 -8.13 -2.87 10.34
CA ALA A 198 -7.95 -3.37 11.70
C ALA A 198 -9.22 -4.03 12.26
N ARG A 199 -10.40 -3.46 11.96
CA ARG A 199 -11.71 -4.02 12.37
C ARG A 199 -12.01 -5.40 11.78
N GLN A 200 -11.31 -5.81 10.73
CA GLN A 200 -11.46 -7.13 10.10
C GLN A 200 -10.42 -8.15 10.60
N THR A 201 -9.54 -7.76 11.53
CA THR A 201 -8.43 -8.59 12.03
C THR A 201 -8.54 -8.90 13.51
N ASP A 202 -7.79 -9.90 13.98
CA ASP A 202 -7.82 -10.38 15.36
C ASP A 202 -6.89 -9.55 16.29
N LEU A 203 -5.80 -8.97 15.75
CA LEU A 203 -4.88 -8.12 16.50
C LEU A 203 -4.27 -7.03 15.62
N LEU A 204 -4.26 -5.80 16.13
CA LEU A 204 -3.70 -4.61 15.50
C LEU A 204 -2.38 -4.19 16.18
N PHE A 205 -1.37 -3.95 15.37
CA PHE A 205 -0.14 -3.26 15.74
C PHE A 205 -0.18 -1.85 15.15
N ALA A 206 -0.46 -0.85 16.00
CA ALA A 206 -0.36 0.55 15.58
C ALA A 206 1.10 0.98 15.62
N LYS A 207 1.69 1.27 14.45
CA LYS A 207 3.03 1.84 14.38
C LYS A 207 2.90 3.34 14.62
N LYS A 208 3.70 3.87 15.55
CA LYS A 208 3.76 5.32 15.76
C LYS A 208 4.33 5.96 14.51
N GLY A 209 3.48 6.59 13.70
CA GLY A 209 3.92 7.35 12.55
C GLY A 209 4.88 8.47 12.93
N HIS A 210 5.76 8.84 12.00
CA HIS A 210 6.59 10.05 12.08
C HIS A 210 5.83 11.26 11.52
N GLY A 211 4.55 11.40 11.87
CA GLY A 211 3.71 12.49 11.38
C GLY A 211 4.37 13.85 11.61
N THR A 212 4.47 14.62 10.53
CA THR A 212 4.73 16.06 10.55
C THR A 212 3.53 16.80 11.12
#